data_AF-A0A7W4E8P1-F1
#
_entry.id   AF-A0A7W4E8P1-F1
#
_cell.length_a   1.000
_cell.length_b   1.000
_cell.length_c   1.000
_cell.angle_alpha   90.00
_cell.angle_beta   90.00
_cell.angle_gamma   90.00
#
_symmetry.space_group_name_H-M   'P 1'
#
loop_
_entity.id
_entity.type
_entity.pdbx_description
1 polymer ?
#
loop_
_entity_poly.entity_id
_entity_poly.type
_entity_poly.pdbx_seq_one_letter_code
_entity_poly.pdbx_strand_id
1 'polypeptide(L)'
;MDLYYFLIAIGVIYLVVYSVFFFLYSKKVAKIENAIISRFLLKVSKIPSLIEVMRNFVADESAFDSLTKLHSIAMIHRYETIYVLLEHNARIQAEFAFLMKLSMQIPNLQKHAQFVYIRDFIIKYEHDIKKFFDGYNTEVERWNRFVFLKNCTIIGLLLPGRKKDFI
;
A
#
# COMPACT_ATOMS: atom_id res chain seq x y z
N MET A 1 36.87 -37.67 -11.74
CA MET A 1 35.41 -37.50 -11.84
C MET A 1 34.84 -36.78 -10.61
N ASP A 2 35.42 -36.98 -9.42
CA ASP A 2 34.86 -36.47 -8.15
C ASP A 2 34.78 -34.95 -8.02
N LEU A 3 35.78 -34.21 -8.53
CA LEU A 3 35.78 -32.75 -8.47
C LEU A 3 34.62 -32.12 -9.26
N TYR A 4 34.25 -32.71 -10.40
CA TYR A 4 33.17 -32.21 -11.24
C TYR A 4 31.81 -32.42 -10.56
N TYR A 5 31.55 -33.63 -10.03
CA TYR A 5 30.34 -33.91 -9.27
C TYR A 5 30.22 -33.07 -8.00
N PHE A 6 31.35 -32.82 -7.32
CA PHE A 6 31.40 -31.95 -6.15
C PHE A 6 31.00 -30.50 -6.49
N LEU A 7 31.54 -29.94 -7.58
CA LEU A 7 31.19 -28.59 -8.04
C LEU A 7 29.71 -28.48 -8.46
N ILE A 8 29.16 -29.50 -9.13
CA ILE A 8 27.73 -29.57 -9.45
C ILE A 8 26.88 -29.60 -8.18
N ALA A 9 27.25 -30.44 -7.20
CA ALA A 9 26.50 -30.55 -5.95
C ALA A 9 26.44 -29.21 -5.21
N ILE A 10 27.55 -28.47 -5.14
CA ILE A 10 27.59 -27.11 -4.57
C ILE A 10 26.66 -26.17 -5.34
N GLY A 11 26.71 -26.19 -6.68
CA GLY A 11 25.85 -25.36 -7.51
C GLY A 11 24.35 -25.63 -7.29
N VAL A 12 23.97 -26.90 -7.19
CA VAL A 12 22.58 -27.31 -6.93
C VAL A 12 22.12 -26.86 -5.54
N ILE A 13 22.94 -27.10 -4.50
CA ILE A 13 22.63 -26.67 -3.13
C ILE A 13 22.44 -25.15 -3.10
N TYR A 14 23.33 -24.40 -3.74
CA TYR A 14 23.24 -22.95 -3.80
C TYR A 14 21.96 -22.49 -4.51
N LEU A 15 21.58 -23.10 -5.64
CA LEU A 15 20.35 -22.77 -6.37
C LEU A 15 19.08 -23.04 -5.54
N VAL A 16 19.06 -24.14 -4.78
CA VAL A 16 17.96 -24.46 -3.88
C VAL A 16 17.86 -23.40 -2.77
N VAL A 17 18.98 -23.09 -2.12
CA VAL A 17 19.04 -22.06 -1.06
C VAL A 17 18.59 -20.70 -1.60
N TYR A 18 19.08 -20.31 -2.77
CA TYR A 18 18.68 -19.07 -3.43
C TYR A 18 17.17 -19.02 -3.70
N SER A 19 16.62 -20.09 -4.29
CA SER A 19 15.19 -20.18 -4.62
C SER A 19 14.31 -20.03 -3.38
N VAL A 20 14.71 -20.66 -2.28
CA VAL A 20 14.03 -20.56 -0.99
C VAL A 20 14.04 -19.12 -0.49
N PHE A 21 15.20 -18.46 -0.44
CA PHE A 21 15.29 -17.08 0.03
C PHE A 21 14.54 -16.10 -0.89
N PHE A 22 14.64 -16.28 -2.20
CA PHE A 22 13.91 -15.49 -3.19
C PHE A 22 12.40 -15.55 -2.93
N PHE A 23 11.85 -16.76 -2.77
CA PHE A 23 10.43 -16.93 -2.49
C PHE A 23 10.03 -16.34 -1.13
N LEU A 24 10.83 -16.55 -0.08
CA LEU A 24 10.54 -16.02 1.25
C LEU A 24 10.50 -14.49 1.28
N TYR A 25 11.52 -13.82 0.75
CA TYR A 25 11.56 -12.36 0.75
C TYR A 25 10.51 -11.76 -0.20
N SER A 26 10.32 -12.35 -1.38
CA SER A 26 9.27 -11.91 -2.32
C SER A 26 7.88 -11.99 -1.67
N LYS A 27 7.59 -13.10 -0.98
CA LYS A 27 6.31 -13.29 -0.27
C LYS A 27 6.14 -12.30 0.88
N LYS A 28 7.20 -11.96 1.62
CA LYS A 28 7.13 -10.95 2.69
C LYS A 28 6.79 -9.57 2.15
N VAL A 29 7.47 -9.14 1.08
CA VAL A 29 7.18 -7.86 0.42
C VAL A 29 5.76 -7.84 -0.14
N ALA A 30 5.34 -8.89 -0.86
CA ALA A 30 3.99 -8.97 -1.41
C ALA A 30 2.91 -8.98 -0.31
N LYS A 31 3.18 -9.61 0.84
CA LYS A 31 2.24 -9.63 1.97
C LYS A 31 1.99 -8.22 2.52
N ILE A 32 3.04 -7.41 2.68
CA ILE A 32 2.89 -6.06 3.21
C ILE A 32 2.33 -5.09 2.16
N GLU A 33 2.69 -5.24 0.88
CA GLU A 33 2.04 -4.53 -0.24
C GLU A 33 0.52 -4.77 -0.24
N ASN A 34 0.10 -6.03 -0.16
CA ASN A 34 -1.33 -6.38 -0.10
C ASN A 34 -2.02 -5.84 1.16
N ALA A 35 -1.32 -5.78 2.30
CA ALA A 35 -1.87 -5.18 3.51
C ALA A 35 -2.12 -3.68 3.34
N ILE A 36 -1.20 -2.96 2.70
CA ILE A 36 -1.34 -1.53 2.38
C ILE A 36 -2.51 -1.32 1.41
N ILE A 37 -2.59 -2.12 0.34
CA ILE A 37 -3.69 -2.06 -0.64
C ILE A 37 -5.04 -2.30 0.04
N SER A 38 -5.14 -3.36 0.85
CA SER A 38 -6.37 -3.70 1.58
C SER A 38 -6.82 -2.56 2.50
N ARG A 39 -5.89 -1.94 3.23
CA ARG A 39 -6.18 -0.80 4.11
C ARG A 39 -6.67 0.40 3.32
N PHE A 40 -6.02 0.72 2.21
CA PHE A 40 -6.44 1.82 1.34
C PHE A 40 -7.86 1.58 0.79
N LEU A 41 -8.16 0.37 0.32
CA LEU A 41 -9.51 0.03 -0.15
C LEU A 41 -10.55 0.13 0.97
N LEU A 42 -10.20 -0.23 2.21
CA LEU A 42 -11.07 0.00 3.37
C LEU A 42 -11.36 1.49 3.58
N LYS A 43 -10.38 2.38 3.42
CA LYS A 43 -10.60 3.84 3.45
C LYS A 43 -11.53 4.30 2.32
N VAL A 44 -11.26 3.86 1.10
CA VAL A 44 -12.10 4.16 -0.07
C VAL A 44 -13.54 3.71 0.12
N SER A 45 -13.77 2.57 0.77
CA SER A 45 -15.11 2.05 1.05
C SER A 45 -15.96 2.93 1.98
N LYS A 46 -15.35 3.87 2.72
CA LYS A 46 -16.06 4.80 3.61
C LYS A 46 -16.55 6.06 2.88
N ILE A 47 -16.07 6.30 1.66
CA ILE A 47 -16.41 7.51 0.89
C ILE A 47 -17.92 7.64 0.65
N PRO A 48 -18.64 6.61 0.16
CA PRO A 48 -20.08 6.74 -0.09
C PRO A 48 -20.86 7.11 1.17
N SER A 49 -20.56 6.43 2.29
CA SER A 49 -21.21 6.72 3.57
C SER A 49 -20.86 8.11 4.11
N LEU A 50 -19.65 8.62 3.85
CA LEU A 50 -19.30 9.98 4.24
C LEU A 50 -20.15 11.00 3.48
N ILE A 51 -20.23 10.84 2.16
CA ILE A 51 -21.00 11.72 1.27
C ILE A 51 -22.47 11.71 1.68
N GLU A 52 -23.05 10.53 1.89
CA GLU A 52 -24.45 10.38 2.29
C GLU A 52 -24.76 11.12 3.60
N VAL A 53 -23.90 10.97 4.61
CA VAL A 53 -24.09 11.65 5.90
C VAL A 53 -23.94 13.16 5.75
N MET A 54 -22.97 13.63 4.97
CA MET A 54 -22.71 15.07 4.80
C MET A 54 -23.74 15.76 3.89
N ARG A 55 -24.33 15.05 2.93
CA ARG A 55 -25.30 15.60 1.96
C ARG A 55 -26.52 16.21 2.64
N ASN A 56 -26.93 15.67 3.79
CA ASN A 56 -28.04 16.21 4.57
C ASN A 56 -27.74 17.58 5.21
N PHE A 57 -26.48 18.02 5.20
CA PHE A 57 -26.03 19.25 5.86
C PHE A 57 -25.31 20.23 4.92
N VAL A 58 -24.81 19.75 3.78
CA VAL A 58 -24.08 20.56 2.79
C VAL A 58 -25.01 20.85 1.61
N ALA A 59 -25.30 22.13 1.38
CA ALA A 59 -26.23 22.55 0.32
C ALA A 59 -25.65 22.41 -1.10
N ASP A 60 -24.33 22.59 -1.25
CA ASP A 60 -23.65 22.49 -2.54
C ASP A 60 -23.08 21.07 -2.74
N GLU A 61 -23.76 20.26 -3.54
CA GLU A 61 -23.33 18.89 -3.83
C GLU A 61 -22.01 18.83 -4.62
N SER A 62 -21.61 19.90 -5.32
CA SER A 62 -20.36 19.93 -6.08
C SER A 62 -19.12 19.78 -5.19
N ALA A 63 -19.26 20.06 -3.89
CA ALA A 63 -18.24 19.80 -2.88
C ALA A 63 -17.82 18.32 -2.80
N PHE A 64 -18.64 17.39 -3.31
CA PHE A 64 -18.37 15.95 -3.30
C PHE A 64 -17.87 15.40 -4.64
N ASP A 65 -17.87 16.18 -5.72
CA ASP A 65 -17.60 15.69 -7.08
C ASP A 65 -16.20 15.10 -7.23
N SER A 66 -15.19 15.82 -6.71
CA SER A 66 -13.79 15.37 -6.75
C SER A 66 -13.61 14.03 -6.03
N LEU A 67 -14.14 13.93 -4.81
CA LEU A 67 -14.04 12.71 -4.00
C LEU A 67 -14.81 11.55 -4.64
N THR A 68 -15.98 11.82 -5.23
CA THR A 68 -16.79 10.81 -5.95
C THR A 68 -16.03 10.29 -7.16
N LYS A 69 -15.43 11.17 -7.96
CA LYS A 69 -14.60 10.79 -9.11
C LYS A 69 -13.40 9.94 -8.68
N LEU A 70 -12.70 10.35 -7.61
CA LEU A 70 -11.57 9.60 -7.07
C LEU A 70 -12.00 8.22 -6.54
N HIS A 71 -13.17 8.12 -5.91
CA HIS A 71 -13.74 6.84 -5.47
C HIS A 71 -14.01 5.91 -6.67
N SER A 72 -14.67 6.41 -7.71
CA SER A 72 -14.94 5.63 -8.92
C SER A 72 -13.66 5.12 -9.58
N ILE A 73 -12.63 5.97 -9.68
CA ILE A 73 -11.31 5.55 -10.19
C ILE A 73 -10.74 4.45 -9.28
N ALA A 74 -10.78 4.62 -7.95
CA ALA A 74 -10.22 3.64 -7.02
C ALA A 74 -10.92 2.28 -7.05
N MET A 75 -12.22 2.24 -7.36
CA MET A 75 -13.00 1.00 -7.46
C MET A 75 -12.75 0.25 -8.78
N ILE A 76 -12.46 0.96 -9.87
CA ILE A 76 -12.22 0.37 -11.19
C ILE A 76 -10.75 -0.03 -11.36
N HIS A 77 -9.83 0.70 -10.72
CA HIS A 77 -8.40 0.49 -10.92
C HIS A 77 -7.90 -0.76 -10.18
N ARG A 78 -7.12 -1.59 -10.89
CA ARG A 78 -6.30 -2.61 -10.25
C ARG A 78 -4.99 -1.97 -9.84
N TYR A 79 -4.76 -1.85 -8.54
CA TYR A 79 -3.48 -1.36 -8.02
C TYR A 79 -2.40 -2.43 -8.18
N GLU A 80 -1.79 -2.47 -9.36
CA GLU A 80 -0.68 -3.39 -9.69
C GLU A 80 0.63 -3.00 -9.02
N THR A 81 0.78 -1.71 -8.68
CA THR A 81 1.93 -1.20 -7.94
C THR A 81 1.50 -0.29 -6.79
N ILE A 82 2.33 -0.28 -5.75
CA ILE A 82 2.10 0.55 -4.57
C ILE A 82 2.24 2.05 -4.86
N TYR A 83 3.04 2.45 -5.86
CA TYR A 83 3.25 3.87 -6.20
C TYR A 83 1.99 4.53 -6.76
N VAL A 84 1.29 3.84 -7.66
CA VAL A 84 0.00 4.33 -8.19
C VAL A 84 -1.02 4.47 -7.05
N LEU A 85 -0.99 3.55 -6.10
CA LEU A 85 -1.83 3.63 -4.91
C LEU A 85 -1.49 4.84 -4.03
N LEU A 86 -0.21 5.16 -3.85
CA LEU A 86 0.23 6.27 -2.99
C LEU A 86 -0.24 7.62 -3.54
N GLU A 87 -0.08 7.85 -4.84
CA GLU A 87 -0.57 9.06 -5.50
C GLU A 87 -2.09 9.20 -5.33
N HIS A 88 -2.83 8.12 -5.55
CA HIS A 88 -4.28 8.11 -5.39
C HIS A 88 -4.68 8.34 -3.93
N ASN A 89 -4.00 7.71 -2.98
CA ASN A 89 -4.23 7.90 -1.55
C ASN A 89 -4.00 9.36 -1.12
N ALA A 90 -2.96 10.02 -1.65
CA ALA A 90 -2.68 11.42 -1.35
C ALA A 90 -3.83 12.33 -1.85
N ARG A 91 -4.33 12.10 -3.08
CA ARG A 91 -5.47 12.86 -3.62
C ARG A 91 -6.73 12.67 -2.80
N ILE A 92 -7.08 11.42 -2.49
CA ILE A 92 -8.25 11.11 -1.63
C ILE A 92 -8.08 11.74 -0.24
N GLN A 93 -6.86 11.74 0.31
CA GLN A 93 -6.60 12.34 1.61
C GLN A 93 -6.81 13.86 1.61
N ALA A 94 -6.40 14.54 0.54
CA ALA A 94 -6.64 15.97 0.39
C ALA A 94 -8.15 16.28 0.40
N GLU A 95 -8.95 15.48 -0.31
CA GLU A 95 -10.42 15.62 -0.33
C GLU A 95 -11.06 15.32 1.03
N PHE A 96 -10.61 14.26 1.73
CA PHE A 96 -11.06 14.04 3.11
C PHE A 96 -10.73 15.24 4.00
N ALA A 97 -9.51 15.79 3.91
CA ALA A 97 -9.12 16.95 4.70
C ALA A 97 -9.97 18.19 4.38
N PHE A 98 -10.31 18.41 3.10
CA PHE A 98 -11.25 19.46 2.69
C PHE A 98 -12.63 19.27 3.33
N LEU A 99 -13.22 18.09 3.22
CA LEU A 99 -14.53 17.80 3.81
C LEU A 99 -14.52 17.87 5.35
N MET A 100 -13.43 17.46 5.99
CA MET A 100 -13.27 17.62 7.44
C MET A 100 -13.23 19.10 7.82
N LYS A 101 -12.55 19.96 7.04
CA LYS A 101 -12.57 21.41 7.28
C LYS A 101 -13.96 22.01 7.09
N LEU A 102 -14.66 21.63 6.02
CA LEU A 102 -16.05 22.06 5.78
C LEU A 102 -16.96 21.65 6.94
N SER A 103 -16.83 20.42 7.43
CA SER A 103 -17.64 19.89 8.51
C SER A 103 -17.50 20.67 9.83
N MET A 104 -16.37 21.35 10.07
CA MET A 104 -16.17 22.15 11.29
C MET A 104 -17.14 23.34 11.36
N GLN A 105 -17.62 23.81 10.22
CA GLN A 105 -18.60 24.90 10.13
C GLN A 105 -20.05 24.43 10.38
N ILE A 106 -20.26 23.12 10.59
CA ILE A 106 -21.57 22.50 10.73
C ILE A 106 -21.63 21.75 12.08
N PRO A 107 -21.97 22.44 13.19
CA PRO A 107 -21.94 21.84 14.53
C PRO A 107 -22.82 20.60 14.69
N ASN A 108 -23.95 20.53 13.99
CA ASN A 108 -24.86 19.38 14.03
C ASN A 108 -24.23 18.13 13.41
N LEU A 109 -23.48 18.28 12.32
CA LEU A 109 -22.76 17.18 11.67
C LEU A 109 -21.66 16.62 12.58
N GLN A 110 -20.96 17.48 13.33
CA GLN A 110 -19.93 17.04 14.30
C GLN A 110 -20.48 16.15 15.42
N LYS A 111 -21.79 16.21 15.69
CA LYS A 111 -22.47 15.36 16.68
C LYS A 111 -23.10 14.11 16.06
N HIS A 112 -23.16 14.02 14.73
CA HIS A 112 -23.78 12.90 14.04
C HIS A 112 -22.92 11.63 14.21
N ALA A 113 -23.48 10.59 14.82
CA ALA A 113 -22.73 9.40 15.23
C ALA A 113 -21.96 8.73 14.06
N GLN A 114 -22.59 8.62 12.89
CA GLN A 114 -21.96 8.03 11.70
C GLN A 114 -20.84 8.90 11.15
N PHE A 115 -20.96 10.24 11.22
CA PHE A 115 -19.91 11.15 10.79
C PHE A 115 -18.70 11.03 11.70
N VAL A 116 -18.92 11.06 13.02
CA VAL A 116 -17.88 10.87 14.04
C VAL A 116 -17.16 9.55 13.84
N TYR A 117 -17.90 8.45 13.63
CA TYR A 117 -17.31 7.14 13.35
C TYR A 117 -16.40 7.14 12.12
N ILE A 118 -16.86 7.73 11.01
CA ILE A 118 -16.05 7.80 9.77
C ILE A 118 -14.82 8.67 9.98
N ARG A 119 -14.97 9.86 10.59
CA ARG A 119 -13.85 10.76 10.91
C ARG A 119 -12.79 10.05 11.75
N ASP A 120 -13.20 9.41 12.84
CA ASP A 120 -12.30 8.73 13.76
C ASP A 120 -11.61 7.53 13.08
N PHE A 121 -12.33 6.83 12.19
CA PHE A 121 -11.74 5.80 11.33
C PHE A 121 -10.65 6.37 10.41
N ILE A 122 -10.91 7.50 9.73
CA ILE A 122 -9.94 8.12 8.82
C ILE A 122 -8.70 8.59 9.60
N ILE A 123 -8.87 9.22 10.75
CA ILE A 123 -7.76 9.64 11.61
C ILE A 123 -6.92 8.43 12.03
N LYS A 124 -7.57 7.35 12.47
CA LYS A 124 -6.88 6.12 12.85
C LYS A 124 -6.14 5.48 11.67
N TYR A 125 -6.77 5.45 10.49
CA TYR A 125 -6.13 4.95 9.27
C TYR A 125 -4.83 5.71 8.97
N GLU A 126 -4.83 7.05 9.04
CA GLU A 126 -3.64 7.87 8.75
C GLU A 126 -2.52 7.62 9.76
N HIS A 127 -2.86 7.40 11.03
CA HIS A 127 -1.86 7.01 12.03
C HIS A 127 -1.27 5.62 11.76
N ASP A 128 -2.14 4.64 11.45
CA ASP A 128 -1.73 3.26 11.30
C ASP A 128 -0.98 2.99 9.99
N ILE A 129 -1.35 3.65 8.88
CA ILE A 129 -0.77 3.38 7.56
C ILE A 129 0.75 3.68 7.53
N LYS A 130 1.21 4.66 8.32
CA LYS A 130 2.64 4.97 8.45
C LYS A 130 3.46 3.76 8.92
N LYS A 131 2.94 3.00 9.90
CA LYS A 131 3.61 1.77 10.38
C LYS A 131 3.72 0.71 9.30
N PHE A 132 2.75 0.65 8.38
CA PHE A 132 2.82 -0.26 7.24
C PHE A 132 3.85 0.20 6.20
N PHE A 133 4.00 1.50 5.96
CA PHE A 133 5.06 2.04 5.09
C PHE A 133 6.45 1.75 5.66
N ASP A 134 6.66 1.99 6.96
CA ASP A 134 7.92 1.68 7.64
C ASP A 134 8.24 0.16 7.56
N GLY A 135 7.22 -0.67 7.74
CA GLY A 135 7.34 -2.12 7.56
C GLY A 135 7.66 -2.52 6.11
N TYR A 136 7.05 -1.87 5.12
CA TYR A 136 7.35 -2.11 3.70
C TYR A 136 8.82 -1.76 3.41
N ASN A 137 9.27 -0.59 3.87
CA ASN A 137 10.66 -0.16 3.70
C ASN A 137 11.65 -1.14 4.33
N THR A 138 11.32 -1.68 5.50
CA THR A 138 12.14 -2.71 6.15
C THR A 138 12.25 -3.99 5.33
N GLU A 139 11.14 -4.47 4.75
CA GLU A 139 11.15 -5.68 3.91
C GLU A 139 11.81 -5.44 2.54
N VAL A 140 11.63 -4.26 1.96
CA VAL A 140 12.34 -3.82 0.75
C VAL A 140 13.84 -3.72 0.99
N GLU A 141 14.27 -3.23 2.15
CA GLU A 141 15.68 -3.18 2.50
C GLU A 141 16.29 -4.60 2.53
N ARG A 142 15.60 -5.55 3.20
CA ARG A 142 16.02 -6.96 3.24
C ARG A 142 16.09 -7.57 1.84
N TRP A 143 15.08 -7.32 1.02
CA TRP A 143 15.05 -7.73 -0.38
C TRP A 143 16.22 -7.14 -1.18
N ASN A 144 16.46 -5.84 -1.05
CA ASN A 144 17.53 -5.13 -1.76
C ASN A 144 18.92 -5.60 -1.34
N ARG A 145 19.12 -5.91 -0.04
CA ARG A 145 20.35 -6.55 0.46
C ARG A 145 20.55 -7.94 -0.13
N PHE A 146 19.49 -8.75 -0.22
CA PHE A 146 19.53 -10.07 -0.87
C PHE A 146 19.86 -9.96 -2.37
N VAL A 147 19.22 -9.06 -3.10
CA VAL A 147 19.50 -8.80 -4.52
C VAL A 147 20.92 -8.29 -4.72
N PHE A 148 21.43 -7.43 -3.84
CA PHE A 148 22.80 -6.94 -3.88
C PHE A 148 23.81 -8.09 -3.73
N LEU A 149 23.65 -8.92 -2.69
CA LEU A 149 24.54 -10.07 -2.45
C LEU A 149 24.56 -11.03 -3.65
N LYS A 150 23.38 -11.31 -4.22
CA LYS A 150 23.24 -12.11 -5.44
C LYS A 150 23.97 -11.47 -6.62
N ASN A 151 23.82 -10.17 -6.84
CA ASN A 151 24.45 -9.47 -7.98
C ASN A 151 25.98 -9.37 -7.86
N CYS A 152 26.55 -9.57 -6.67
CA CYS A 152 28.00 -9.74 -6.48
C CYS A 152 28.52 -11.12 -6.91
N THR A 153 27.64 -12.06 -7.28
CA THR A 153 28.02 -13.40 -7.76
C THR A 153 27.84 -13.53 -9.27
N ILE A 154 28.56 -14.46 -9.90
CA ILE A 154 28.44 -14.76 -11.36
C ILE A 154 26.99 -15.12 -11.75
N ILE A 155 26.23 -15.67 -10.82
CA ILE A 155 24.83 -16.07 -11.01
C ILE A 155 23.86 -14.88 -10.95
N GLY A 156 24.33 -13.70 -10.52
CA GLY A 156 23.62 -12.42 -10.62
C GLY A 156 23.12 -12.10 -12.03
N LEU A 157 23.85 -12.59 -13.05
CA LEU A 157 23.51 -12.48 -14.47
C LEU A 157 22.35 -13.39 -14.90
N LEU A 158 22.14 -14.52 -14.23
CA LEU A 158 21.20 -15.58 -14.68
C LEU A 158 19.91 -15.61 -13.88
N LEU A 159 19.96 -15.32 -12.58
CA LEU A 159 18.81 -15.44 -11.69
C LEU A 159 17.94 -14.17 -11.71
N PRO A 160 16.62 -14.26 -11.48
CA PRO A 160 15.70 -13.11 -11.46
C PRO A 160 15.84 -12.27 -10.19
N GLY A 161 15.19 -11.10 -10.12
CA GLY A 161 15.17 -10.24 -8.92
C GLY A 161 15.85 -8.89 -9.16
N ARG A 162 15.03 -7.84 -9.11
CA ARG A 162 15.45 -6.44 -9.25
C ARG A 162 15.25 -5.72 -7.94
N LYS A 163 16.03 -4.67 -7.69
CA LYS A 163 15.81 -3.80 -6.54
C LYS A 163 14.41 -3.20 -6.62
N LYS A 164 13.80 -2.98 -5.46
CA LYS A 164 12.55 -2.25 -5.30
C LYS A 164 12.84 -0.92 -4.64
N ASP A 165 12.09 0.12 -5.00
CA ASP A 165 12.23 1.42 -4.35
C ASP A 165 11.48 1.46 -3.01
N PHE A 166 11.93 2.38 -2.16
CA PHE A 166 11.30 2.69 -0.89
C PHE A 166 10.09 3.60 -1.09
N ILE A 167 9.24 3.68 -0.07
CA ILE A 167 8.06 4.56 0.02
C ILE A 167 8.34 5.69 0.99
#